data_AF-A0A919W7W2-F1
#
_entry.id   AF-A0A919W7W2-F1
#
_cell.length_a   1.000
_cell.length_b   1.000
_cell.length_c   1.000
_cell.angle_alpha   90.00
_cell.angle_beta   90.00
_cell.angle_gamma   90.00
#
_symmetry.space_group_name_H-M   'P 1'
#
loop_
_entity.id
_entity.type
_entity.pdbx_description
1 polymer ?
#
loop_
_entity_poly.entity_id
_entity_poly.type
_entity_poly.pdbx_seq_one_letter_code
_entity_poly.pdbx_strand_id
1 'polypeptide(L)'
;MAKPTKRQVLEAVAEFLGDGPGPVETRKETLVYGDGPVRHELSIGSGGGLLGWSVEAVDVELEPLLAKDYGGFRIEIWRPDRSTVRFGVAGPALYEYPWPADRTELGASALLADVERYGRSSLTFVAGRTDLAGLLLAGTDVHRGEVWANLPAEAWPARVIKALVMARATGDAELERRALEVLDREGDRDISWEPGVRWLFREQAGVWAKAYAKATALDLSDVIPPRRRPAY
;
A
#
# COMPACT_ATOMS: atom_id res chain seq x y z
N MET A 1 27.54 5.49 -25.35
CA MET A 1 26.21 6.11 -25.44
C MET A 1 25.76 6.52 -24.03
N ALA A 2 24.76 7.40 -23.90
CA ALA A 2 24.27 7.84 -22.60
C ALA A 2 23.30 6.82 -21.99
N LYS A 3 23.37 6.62 -20.67
CA LYS A 3 22.43 5.81 -19.90
C LYS A 3 20.99 6.34 -20.08
N PRO A 4 19.97 5.46 -20.12
CA PRO A 4 18.58 5.91 -20.22
C PRO A 4 18.18 6.73 -19.00
N THR A 5 17.35 7.75 -19.16
CA THR A 5 16.75 8.48 -18.04
C THR A 5 15.60 7.67 -17.43
N LYS A 6 15.21 7.95 -16.17
CA LYS A 6 14.01 7.32 -15.56
C LYS A 6 12.76 7.48 -16.43
N ARG A 7 12.61 8.63 -17.09
CA ARG A 7 11.51 8.88 -18.02
C ARG A 7 11.54 7.91 -19.21
N GLN A 8 12.71 7.67 -19.78
CA GLN A 8 12.87 6.71 -20.88
C GLN A 8 12.59 5.26 -20.42
N VAL A 9 12.94 4.92 -19.18
CA VAL A 9 12.56 3.64 -18.56
C VAL A 9 11.04 3.55 -18.39
N LEU A 10 10.41 4.61 -17.87
CA LEU A 10 8.96 4.68 -17.68
C LEU A 10 8.18 4.55 -18.99
N GLU A 11 8.66 5.22 -20.05
CA GLU A 11 8.11 5.13 -21.41
C GLU A 11 8.21 3.69 -21.93
N ALA A 12 9.37 3.04 -21.80
CA ALA A 12 9.53 1.65 -22.20
C ALA A 12 8.63 0.68 -21.40
N VAL A 13 8.44 0.91 -20.10
CA VAL A 13 7.49 0.14 -19.28
C VAL A 13 6.06 0.29 -19.80
N ALA A 14 5.64 1.51 -20.12
CA ALA A 14 4.30 1.77 -20.65
C ALA A 14 4.08 1.07 -22.00
N GLU A 15 5.08 1.10 -22.89
CA GLU A 15 5.06 0.39 -24.17
C GLU A 15 4.97 -1.14 -23.95
N PHE A 16 5.74 -1.67 -23.01
CA PHE A 16 5.81 -3.10 -22.74
C PHE A 16 4.51 -3.66 -22.14
N LEU A 17 3.79 -2.86 -21.34
CA LEU A 17 2.48 -3.21 -20.80
C LEU A 17 1.34 -3.09 -21.84
N GLY A 18 1.64 -2.66 -23.07
CA GLY A 18 0.75 -2.14 -24.11
C GLY A 18 -0.37 -3.03 -24.68
N ASP A 19 -0.52 -4.30 -24.27
CA ASP A 19 -1.70 -5.11 -24.66
C ASP A 19 -2.84 -5.04 -23.61
N GLY A 20 -2.94 -3.95 -22.86
CA GLY A 20 -3.98 -3.70 -21.86
C GLY A 20 -4.46 -2.24 -21.89
N PRO A 21 -5.44 -1.84 -21.03
CA PRO A 21 -5.77 -0.43 -20.89
C PRO A 21 -4.52 0.33 -20.45
N GLY A 22 -4.07 1.26 -21.29
CA GLY A 22 -2.89 2.07 -21.05
C GLY A 22 -3.03 2.95 -19.79
N PRO A 23 -1.94 3.59 -19.36
CA PRO A 23 -2.00 4.52 -18.24
C PRO A 23 -2.96 5.67 -18.57
N VAL A 24 -3.81 6.03 -17.60
CA VAL A 24 -4.73 7.18 -17.69
C VAL A 24 -4.02 8.50 -17.40
N GLU A 25 -2.89 8.44 -16.69
CA GLU A 25 -2.05 9.58 -16.37
C GLU A 25 -0.57 9.14 -16.27
N THR A 26 0.33 9.93 -16.84
CA THR A 26 1.79 9.77 -16.68
C THR A 26 2.35 10.95 -15.90
N ARG A 27 2.90 10.66 -14.72
CA ARG A 27 3.64 11.61 -13.89
C ARG A 27 5.14 11.40 -14.07
N LYS A 28 5.95 12.26 -13.44
CA LYS A 28 7.41 12.28 -13.61
C LYS A 28 8.08 10.90 -13.47
N GLU A 29 7.64 10.09 -12.53
CA GLU A 29 8.22 8.78 -12.23
C GLU A 29 7.14 7.69 -12.05
N THR A 30 5.89 7.97 -12.43
CA THR A 30 4.74 7.12 -12.11
C THR A 30 3.78 7.01 -13.29
N LEU A 31 3.35 5.79 -13.59
CA LEU A 31 2.23 5.49 -14.47
C LEU A 31 1.00 5.18 -13.62
N VAL A 32 -0.10 5.88 -13.89
CA VAL A 32 -1.37 5.69 -13.18
C VAL A 32 -2.33 4.91 -14.06
N TYR A 33 -2.92 3.86 -13.50
CA TYR A 33 -3.89 2.99 -14.16
C TYR A 33 -5.21 2.98 -13.40
N GLY A 34 -6.31 2.88 -14.14
CA GLY A 34 -7.67 2.91 -13.61
C GLY A 34 -8.21 4.35 -13.43
N ASP A 35 -9.44 4.56 -13.87
CA ASP A 35 -10.22 5.80 -13.76
C ASP A 35 -11.33 5.71 -12.70
N GLY A 36 -11.42 4.57 -12.01
CA GLY A 36 -12.37 4.28 -10.96
C GLY A 36 -11.97 4.79 -9.58
N PRO A 37 -12.70 4.37 -8.53
CA PRO A 37 -12.48 4.82 -7.16
C PRO A 37 -11.18 4.29 -6.53
N VAL A 38 -10.59 3.25 -7.12
CA VAL A 38 -9.25 2.74 -6.81
C VAL A 38 -8.40 2.85 -8.07
N ARG A 39 -7.22 3.46 -7.93
CA ARG A 39 -6.20 3.54 -8.98
C ARG A 39 -4.98 2.72 -8.60
N HIS A 40 -4.24 2.27 -9.61
CA HIS A 40 -2.96 1.60 -9.43
C HIS A 40 -1.84 2.49 -9.93
N GLU A 41 -0.83 2.70 -9.10
CA GLU A 41 0.31 3.56 -9.38
C GLU A 41 1.57 2.72 -9.52
N LEU A 42 2.08 2.55 -10.74
CA LEU A 42 3.37 1.94 -11.00
C LEU A 42 4.44 3.03 -10.98
N SER A 43 5.39 2.95 -10.05
CA SER A 43 6.46 3.93 -9.92
C SER A 43 7.83 3.36 -10.23
N ILE A 44 8.69 4.16 -10.86
CA ILE A 44 10.11 3.85 -11.11
C ILE A 44 10.99 4.67 -10.16
N GLY A 45 11.67 3.97 -9.26
CA GLY A 45 12.60 4.55 -8.29
C GLY A 45 14.06 4.40 -8.72
N SER A 46 14.95 5.09 -8.01
CA SER A 46 16.39 4.83 -8.05
C SER A 46 17.05 5.10 -6.71
N GLY A 47 17.95 4.22 -6.28
CA GLY A 47 18.74 4.33 -5.05
C GLY A 47 20.10 3.66 -5.25
N GLY A 48 21.18 4.23 -4.71
CA GLY A 48 22.51 3.60 -4.80
C GLY A 48 23.06 3.39 -6.23
N GLY A 49 22.52 4.08 -7.24
CA GLY A 49 22.86 3.86 -8.65
C GLY A 49 22.09 2.72 -9.34
N LEU A 50 21.13 2.11 -8.64
CA LEU A 50 20.26 1.04 -9.12
C LEU A 50 18.85 1.60 -9.41
N LEU A 51 18.09 0.87 -10.22
CA LEU A 51 16.69 1.13 -10.54
C LEU A 51 15.80 0.22 -9.71
N GLY A 52 14.57 0.65 -9.44
CA GLY A 52 13.56 -0.23 -8.87
C GLY A 52 12.18 0.16 -9.34
N TRP A 53 11.20 -0.72 -9.13
CA TRP A 53 9.81 -0.42 -9.42
C TRP A 53 8.87 -1.00 -8.38
N SER A 54 7.77 -0.29 -8.13
CA SER A 54 6.71 -0.71 -7.20
C SER A 54 5.34 -0.42 -7.80
N VAL A 55 4.32 -1.12 -7.30
CA VAL A 55 2.92 -0.82 -7.59
C VAL A 55 2.19 -0.61 -6.27
N GLU A 56 1.46 0.48 -6.17
CA GLU A 56 0.53 0.75 -5.08
C GLU A 56 -0.91 0.77 -5.62
N ALA A 57 -1.84 0.16 -4.90
CA ALA A 57 -3.27 0.34 -5.14
C ALA A 57 -3.83 1.34 -4.12
N VAL A 58 -4.52 2.37 -4.60
CA VAL A 58 -4.79 3.61 -3.86
C VAL A 58 -6.25 4.01 -4.00
N ASP A 59 -6.92 4.35 -2.89
CA ASP A 59 -8.25 4.97 -2.93
C ASP A 59 -8.15 6.45 -3.36
N VAL A 60 -8.80 6.81 -4.46
CA VAL A 60 -8.66 8.14 -5.07
C VAL A 60 -9.20 9.27 -4.20
N GLU A 61 -10.27 9.04 -3.45
CA GLU A 61 -10.93 10.06 -2.63
C GLU A 61 -10.29 10.18 -1.27
N LEU A 62 -9.90 9.06 -0.66
CA LEU A 62 -9.40 9.03 0.70
C LEU A 62 -7.88 9.22 0.79
N GLU A 63 -7.10 8.80 -0.21
CA GLU A 63 -5.63 8.95 -0.21
C GLU A 63 -5.18 10.39 0.08
N PRO A 64 -5.69 11.44 -0.60
CA PRO A 64 -5.20 12.81 -0.40
C PRO A 64 -5.41 13.33 1.03
N LEU A 65 -6.35 12.75 1.79
CA LEU A 65 -6.68 13.17 3.14
C LEU A 65 -5.63 12.74 4.18
N LEU A 66 -4.90 11.65 3.90
CA LEU A 66 -3.99 11.02 4.86
C LEU A 66 -2.58 10.75 4.33
N ALA A 67 -2.34 10.86 3.02
CA ALA A 67 -1.06 10.50 2.40
C ALA A 67 0.15 11.19 3.06
N LYS A 68 0.02 12.49 3.36
CA LYS A 68 1.11 13.30 3.89
C LYS A 68 1.52 12.91 5.31
N ASP A 69 0.55 12.63 6.18
CA ASP A 69 0.79 12.52 7.62
C ASP A 69 0.69 11.07 8.12
N TYR A 70 0.04 10.18 7.37
CA TYR A 70 -0.38 8.85 7.85
C TYR A 70 -0.28 7.72 6.81
N GLY A 71 0.43 7.97 5.71
CA GLY A 71 0.72 6.95 4.69
C GLY A 71 -0.48 6.53 3.82
N GLY A 72 -1.58 7.29 3.83
CA GLY A 72 -2.66 7.16 2.84
C GLY A 72 -3.58 5.95 2.97
N PHE A 73 -4.53 5.80 2.03
CA PHE A 73 -5.42 4.64 1.87
C PHE A 73 -4.94 3.80 0.70
N ARG A 74 -3.85 3.08 0.95
CA ARG A 74 -3.19 2.28 -0.07
C ARG A 74 -2.59 1.00 0.48
N ILE A 75 -2.29 0.09 -0.44
CA ILE A 75 -1.47 -1.09 -0.20
C ILE A 75 -0.40 -1.19 -1.28
N GLU A 76 0.78 -1.65 -0.90
CA GLU A 76 1.86 -1.96 -1.84
C GLU A 76 1.72 -3.42 -2.31
N ILE A 77 1.90 -3.65 -3.60
CA ILE A 77 1.89 -4.99 -4.20
C ILE A 77 3.32 -5.47 -4.41
N TRP A 78 3.65 -6.56 -3.73
CA TRP A 78 4.95 -7.22 -3.76
C TRP A 78 4.96 -8.41 -4.72
N ARG A 79 6.18 -8.82 -5.09
CA ARG A 79 6.47 -9.91 -6.02
C ARG A 79 7.61 -10.82 -5.54
N PRO A 80 7.71 -12.07 -6.03
CA PRO A 80 8.69 -13.05 -5.55
C PRO A 80 10.08 -12.78 -6.12
N ASP A 81 10.96 -12.23 -5.30
CA ASP A 81 12.39 -12.55 -5.20
C ASP A 81 12.92 -11.83 -3.94
N ARG A 82 13.69 -12.54 -3.12
CA ARG A 82 14.21 -12.10 -1.80
C ARG A 82 15.73 -12.08 -1.75
N SER A 83 16.41 -12.14 -2.88
CA SER A 83 17.86 -12.37 -2.88
C SER A 83 18.70 -11.27 -2.19
N THR A 84 18.14 -10.11 -1.81
CA THR A 84 18.88 -9.06 -1.06
C THR A 84 18.12 -8.28 0.04
N VAL A 85 16.90 -8.65 0.45
CA VAL A 85 16.14 -7.81 1.40
C VAL A 85 16.66 -7.94 2.84
N ARG A 86 17.26 -6.86 3.35
CA ARG A 86 17.38 -6.60 4.79
C ARG A 86 16.02 -6.14 5.31
N PHE A 87 15.52 -6.75 6.39
CA PHE A 87 14.34 -6.27 7.10
C PHE A 87 14.44 -4.75 7.39
N GLY A 88 13.37 -3.99 7.10
CA GLY A 88 13.28 -2.57 7.46
C GLY A 88 13.61 -1.55 6.38
N VAL A 89 13.71 -1.94 5.10
CA VAL A 89 13.87 -0.98 3.98
C VAL A 89 12.51 -0.75 3.31
N ALA A 90 12.05 0.50 3.29
CA ALA A 90 10.81 0.89 2.62
C ALA A 90 11.04 1.16 1.11
N GLY A 91 10.07 0.74 0.28
CA GLY A 91 9.94 1.16 -1.11
C GLY A 91 10.73 0.37 -2.17
N PRO A 92 11.01 0.95 -3.36
CA PRO A 92 11.59 0.28 -4.54
C PRO A 92 12.99 -0.32 -4.33
N ALA A 93 13.59 -0.18 -3.14
CA ALA A 93 14.85 -0.80 -2.75
C ALA A 93 14.73 -2.32 -2.43
N LEU A 94 13.51 -2.87 -2.41
CA LEU A 94 13.31 -4.33 -2.32
C LEU A 94 13.70 -5.05 -3.62
N TYR A 95 13.62 -4.35 -4.75
CA TYR A 95 13.82 -4.90 -6.09
C TYR A 95 14.74 -3.96 -6.88
N GLU A 96 16.04 -4.14 -6.69
CA GLU A 96 17.06 -3.30 -7.32
C GLU A 96 17.63 -3.97 -8.57
N TYR A 97 17.59 -3.25 -9.68
CA TYR A 97 18.08 -3.66 -10.98
C TYR A 97 19.25 -2.77 -11.39
N PRO A 98 20.28 -3.33 -12.05
CA PRO A 98 21.33 -2.52 -12.63
C PRO A 98 20.75 -1.58 -13.69
N TRP A 99 21.33 -0.40 -13.78
CA TRP A 99 21.01 0.55 -14.84
C TRP A 99 21.45 -0.02 -16.21
N PRO A 100 20.60 -0.03 -17.25
CA PRO A 100 21.04 -0.41 -18.60
C PRO A 100 22.18 0.49 -19.10
N ALA A 101 23.14 -0.05 -19.85
CA ALA A 101 24.28 0.77 -20.28
C ALA A 101 23.84 1.89 -21.23
N ASP A 102 22.85 1.61 -22.08
CA ASP A 102 22.20 2.57 -22.96
C ASP A 102 20.74 2.17 -23.29
N ARG A 103 20.09 2.95 -24.18
CA ARG A 103 18.68 2.75 -24.54
C ARG A 103 18.41 1.46 -25.32
N THR A 104 19.40 0.91 -26.02
CA THR A 104 19.20 -0.32 -26.82
C THR A 104 19.15 -1.56 -25.94
N GLU A 105 19.84 -1.53 -24.80
CA GLU A 105 19.81 -2.60 -23.79
C GLU A 105 18.56 -2.58 -22.90
N LEU A 106 17.77 -1.49 -22.92
CA LEU A 106 16.60 -1.33 -22.06
C LEU A 106 15.59 -2.47 -22.28
N GLY A 107 15.34 -2.85 -23.54
CA GLY A 107 14.43 -3.94 -23.94
C GLY A 107 14.82 -5.33 -23.41
N ALA A 108 16.10 -5.55 -23.10
CA ALA A 108 16.62 -6.81 -22.55
C ALA A 108 16.98 -6.68 -21.06
N SER A 109 16.61 -5.58 -20.40
CA SER A 109 16.96 -5.35 -19.01
C SER A 109 16.17 -6.27 -18.08
N ALA A 110 16.82 -6.70 -16.98
CA ALA A 110 16.17 -7.50 -15.93
C ALA A 110 14.96 -6.77 -15.32
N LEU A 111 14.97 -5.43 -15.32
CA LEU A 111 13.84 -4.62 -14.87
C LEU A 111 12.61 -4.84 -15.77
N LEU A 112 12.77 -4.75 -17.10
CA LEU A 112 11.63 -4.94 -18.01
C LEU A 112 11.14 -6.38 -18.02
N ALA A 113 12.03 -7.37 -17.93
CA ALA A 113 11.63 -8.78 -17.81
C ALA A 113 10.82 -9.05 -16.53
N ASP A 114 11.14 -8.35 -15.44
CA ASP A 114 10.40 -8.45 -14.18
C ASP A 114 9.04 -7.71 -14.24
N VAL A 115 9.01 -6.53 -14.87
CA VAL A 115 7.76 -5.81 -15.18
C VAL A 115 6.85 -6.64 -16.09
N GLU A 116 7.41 -7.31 -17.10
CA GLU A 116 6.67 -8.20 -17.99
C GLU A 116 5.97 -9.30 -17.20
N ARG A 117 6.71 -9.93 -16.28
CA ARG A 117 6.19 -11.05 -15.49
C ARG A 117 5.13 -10.63 -14.48
N TYR A 118 5.36 -9.55 -13.75
CA TYR A 118 4.55 -9.22 -12.58
C TYR A 118 3.69 -7.97 -12.73
N GLY A 119 4.02 -7.07 -13.66
CA GLY A 119 3.40 -5.75 -13.78
C GLY A 119 1.89 -5.82 -13.96
N ARG A 120 1.39 -6.69 -14.86
CA ARG A 120 -0.06 -6.83 -15.08
C ARG A 120 -0.79 -7.36 -13.85
N SER A 121 -0.30 -8.46 -13.27
CA SER A 121 -0.88 -9.05 -12.07
C SER A 121 -0.91 -8.06 -10.90
N SER A 122 0.11 -7.20 -10.77
CA SER A 122 0.15 -6.15 -9.77
C SER A 122 -0.87 -5.03 -10.04
N LEU A 123 -1.02 -4.60 -11.29
CA LEU A 123 -1.94 -3.54 -11.71
C LEU A 123 -3.42 -3.94 -11.69
N THR A 124 -3.71 -5.25 -11.66
CA THR A 124 -5.07 -5.78 -11.53
C THR A 124 -5.30 -6.45 -10.18
N PHE A 125 -4.38 -6.26 -9.21
CA PHE A 125 -4.45 -6.97 -7.94
C PHE A 125 -5.69 -6.59 -7.14
N VAL A 126 -6.09 -5.32 -7.17
CA VAL A 126 -7.23 -4.78 -6.39
C VAL A 126 -8.38 -4.42 -7.32
N ALA A 127 -9.53 -5.05 -7.13
CA ALA A 127 -10.68 -4.86 -8.01
C ALA A 127 -11.48 -3.56 -7.74
N GLY A 128 -11.41 -3.02 -6.52
CA GLY A 128 -12.16 -1.83 -6.11
C GLY A 128 -12.09 -1.55 -4.61
N ARG A 129 -12.89 -0.59 -4.12
CA ARG A 129 -12.84 -0.13 -2.71
C ARG A 129 -13.10 -1.25 -1.69
N THR A 130 -14.14 -2.05 -1.88
CA THR A 130 -14.45 -3.17 -0.98
C THR A 130 -13.32 -4.19 -0.93
N ASP A 131 -12.69 -4.48 -2.08
CA ASP A 131 -11.56 -5.40 -2.15
C ASP A 131 -10.32 -4.82 -1.45
N LEU A 132 -9.99 -3.55 -1.69
CA LEU A 132 -8.91 -2.82 -1.00
C LEU A 132 -9.09 -2.83 0.52
N ALA A 133 -10.31 -2.55 0.98
CA ALA A 133 -10.61 -2.55 2.40
C ALA A 133 -10.59 -3.96 3.00
N GLY A 134 -11.03 -4.97 2.25
CA GLY A 134 -10.90 -6.38 2.61
C GLY A 134 -9.44 -6.81 2.78
N LEU A 135 -8.55 -6.34 1.91
CA LEU A 135 -7.10 -6.56 2.02
C LEU A 135 -6.50 -5.83 3.24
N LEU A 136 -6.93 -4.60 3.52
CA LEU A 136 -6.53 -3.88 4.72
C LEU A 136 -6.92 -4.63 6.01
N LEU A 137 -8.07 -5.34 6.01
CA LEU A 137 -8.52 -6.24 7.09
C LEU A 137 -7.89 -7.63 7.08
N ALA A 138 -7.01 -7.97 6.15
CA ALA A 138 -6.33 -9.25 6.22
C ALA A 138 -5.24 -9.20 7.30
N GLY A 139 -5.21 -10.22 8.18
CA GLY A 139 -4.25 -10.28 9.29
C GLY A 139 -2.80 -10.52 8.85
N THR A 140 -2.60 -10.98 7.62
CA THR A 140 -1.30 -11.28 7.01
C THR A 140 -1.33 -10.94 5.52
N ASP A 141 -0.16 -10.95 4.88
CA ASP A 141 -0.02 -10.83 3.42
C ASP A 141 -0.99 -11.76 2.68
N VAL A 142 -1.60 -11.22 1.62
CA VAL A 142 -2.59 -11.94 0.79
C VAL A 142 -1.97 -12.21 -0.57
N HIS A 143 -1.90 -13.48 -0.95
CA HIS A 143 -1.37 -13.91 -2.24
C HIS A 143 -2.48 -14.04 -3.29
N ARG A 144 -2.21 -13.56 -4.50
CA ARG A 144 -3.04 -13.80 -5.69
C ARG A 144 -2.12 -14.11 -6.87
N GLY A 145 -2.03 -15.39 -7.22
CA GLY A 145 -1.05 -15.86 -8.19
C GLY A 145 0.38 -15.66 -7.68
N GLU A 146 1.22 -15.01 -8.48
CA GLU A 146 2.63 -14.78 -8.14
C GLU A 146 2.87 -13.53 -7.29
N VAL A 147 1.89 -12.63 -7.13
CA VAL A 147 2.05 -11.37 -6.40
C VAL A 147 1.26 -11.39 -5.09
N TRP A 148 1.57 -10.48 -4.17
CA TRP A 148 0.85 -10.37 -2.90
C TRP A 148 0.76 -8.94 -2.38
N ALA A 149 -0.28 -8.66 -1.60
CA ALA A 149 -0.40 -7.42 -0.85
C ALA A 149 0.53 -7.46 0.37
N ASN A 150 1.38 -6.45 0.51
CA ASN A 150 2.22 -6.26 1.69
C ASN A 150 1.40 -5.67 2.85
N LEU A 151 1.28 -6.43 3.93
CA LEU A 151 0.40 -6.13 5.05
C LEU A 151 1.17 -6.23 6.37
N PRO A 152 2.06 -5.25 6.66
CA PRO A 152 2.91 -5.27 7.84
C PRO A 152 2.10 -5.42 9.13
N ALA A 153 2.59 -6.25 10.04
CA ALA A 153 1.92 -6.59 11.29
C ALA A 153 1.91 -5.41 12.27
N GLU A 154 2.97 -4.60 12.27
CA GLU A 154 3.11 -3.38 13.05
C GLU A 154 2.08 -2.31 12.66
N ALA A 155 1.64 -2.31 11.40
CA ALA A 155 0.61 -1.40 10.91
C ALA A 155 -0.81 -1.92 11.18
N TRP A 156 -0.98 -3.10 11.78
CA TRP A 156 -2.28 -3.78 11.90
C TRP A 156 -3.38 -2.91 12.53
N PRO A 157 -3.16 -2.23 13.69
CA PRO A 157 -4.19 -1.34 14.24
C PRO A 157 -4.61 -0.23 13.29
N ALA A 158 -3.65 0.38 12.58
CA ALA A 158 -3.94 1.43 11.61
C ALA A 158 -4.75 0.89 10.43
N ARG A 159 -4.37 -0.28 9.89
CA ARG A 159 -5.04 -0.92 8.76
C ARG A 159 -6.50 -1.27 9.06
N VAL A 160 -6.78 -1.76 10.27
CA VAL A 160 -8.16 -2.04 10.71
C VAL A 160 -9.01 -0.77 10.73
N ILE A 161 -8.49 0.34 11.25
CA ILE A 161 -9.21 1.61 11.23
C ILE A 161 -9.36 2.15 9.79
N LYS A 162 -8.34 2.03 8.93
CA LYS A 162 -8.48 2.41 7.51
C LYS A 162 -9.60 1.63 6.84
N ALA A 163 -9.69 0.33 7.07
CA ALA A 163 -10.76 -0.47 6.51
C ALA A 163 -12.15 -0.09 7.07
N LEU A 164 -12.26 0.21 8.36
CA LEU A 164 -13.50 0.72 8.95
C LEU A 164 -13.93 2.04 8.31
N VAL A 165 -12.98 2.97 8.11
CA VAL A 165 -13.23 4.24 7.42
C VAL A 165 -13.73 4.00 6.00
N MET A 166 -13.07 3.12 5.25
CA MET A 166 -13.51 2.77 3.90
C MET A 166 -14.90 2.16 3.89
N ALA A 167 -15.19 1.23 4.82
CA ALA A 167 -16.52 0.62 4.95
C ALA A 167 -17.61 1.66 5.19
N ARG A 168 -17.37 2.61 6.10
CA ARG A 168 -18.30 3.71 6.38
C ARG A 168 -18.45 4.66 5.19
N ALA A 169 -17.35 4.99 4.52
CA ALA A 169 -17.37 5.84 3.33
C ALA A 169 -18.16 5.23 2.16
N THR A 170 -18.15 3.90 2.03
CA THR A 170 -18.89 3.18 0.96
C THR A 170 -20.25 2.64 1.40
N GLY A 171 -20.61 2.76 2.68
CA GLY A 171 -21.83 2.16 3.24
C GLY A 171 -21.83 0.62 3.24
N ASP A 172 -20.64 -0.01 3.29
CA ASP A 172 -20.49 -1.47 3.28
C ASP A 172 -20.63 -2.03 4.71
N ALA A 173 -21.88 -2.37 5.08
CA ALA A 173 -22.23 -2.80 6.43
C ALA A 173 -21.54 -4.12 6.85
N GLU A 174 -21.29 -5.02 5.90
CA GLU A 174 -20.64 -6.30 6.19
C GLU A 174 -19.15 -6.10 6.46
N LEU A 175 -18.49 -5.26 5.66
CA LEU A 175 -17.11 -4.88 5.89
C LEU A 175 -16.93 -4.11 7.20
N GLU A 176 -17.86 -3.20 7.52
CA GLU A 176 -17.88 -2.48 8.80
C GLU A 176 -18.01 -3.46 9.97
N ARG A 177 -18.97 -4.38 9.92
CA ARG A 177 -19.13 -5.43 10.94
C ARG A 177 -17.84 -6.21 11.15
N ARG A 178 -17.19 -6.66 10.07
CA ARG A 178 -15.91 -7.41 10.13
C ARG A 178 -14.79 -6.58 10.77
N ALA A 179 -14.69 -5.29 10.46
CA ALA A 179 -13.69 -4.40 11.06
C ALA A 179 -13.93 -4.25 12.58
N LEU A 180 -15.18 -4.06 12.99
CA LEU A 180 -15.57 -3.98 14.40
C LEU A 180 -15.31 -5.29 15.15
N GLU A 181 -15.56 -6.44 14.54
CA GLU A 181 -15.25 -7.76 15.13
C GLU A 181 -13.76 -7.96 15.36
N VAL A 182 -12.91 -7.46 14.47
CA VAL A 182 -11.46 -7.47 14.69
C VAL A 182 -11.10 -6.58 15.88
N LEU A 183 -11.69 -5.38 15.99
CA LEU A 183 -11.43 -4.48 17.12
C LEU A 183 -11.87 -5.07 18.46
N ASP A 184 -13.00 -5.78 18.48
CA ASP A 184 -13.50 -6.48 19.67
C ASP A 184 -12.57 -7.64 20.05
N ARG A 185 -12.29 -8.53 19.09
CA ARG A 185 -11.46 -9.73 19.33
C ARG A 185 -10.02 -9.39 19.73
N GLU A 186 -9.41 -8.43 19.05
CA GLU A 186 -8.00 -8.07 19.26
C GLU A 186 -7.80 -7.00 20.33
N GLY A 187 -8.88 -6.36 20.81
CA GLY A 187 -8.80 -5.12 21.57
C GLY A 187 -7.92 -5.17 22.82
N ASP A 188 -7.91 -6.31 23.52
CA ASP A 188 -7.10 -6.55 24.71
C ASP A 188 -5.72 -7.19 24.45
N ARG A 189 -5.36 -7.42 23.17
CA ARG A 189 -4.03 -7.90 22.79
C ARG A 189 -2.98 -6.87 23.15
N ASP A 190 -1.97 -7.32 23.90
CA ASP A 190 -0.80 -6.52 24.24
C ASP A 190 0.10 -6.37 22.99
N ILE A 191 0.41 -5.12 22.65
CA ILE A 191 1.26 -4.74 21.52
C ILE A 191 2.40 -3.82 21.97
N SER A 192 2.76 -3.86 23.24
CA SER A 192 3.88 -3.12 23.80
C SER A 192 5.19 -3.44 23.09
N TRP A 193 5.93 -2.39 22.77
CA TRP A 193 7.28 -2.48 22.22
C TRP A 193 8.35 -2.20 23.30
N GLU A 194 7.96 -1.62 24.44
CA GLU A 194 8.86 -1.26 25.54
C GLU A 194 8.51 -2.02 26.83
N PRO A 195 9.51 -2.57 27.56
CA PRO A 195 9.26 -3.20 28.85
C PRO A 195 8.64 -2.25 29.88
N GLY A 196 7.60 -2.70 30.60
CA GLY A 196 6.98 -1.96 31.69
C GLY A 196 5.89 -0.97 31.27
N VAL A 197 5.74 -0.70 29.97
CA VAL A 197 4.60 0.06 29.42
C VAL A 197 3.62 -0.94 28.85
N ARG A 198 2.38 -0.99 29.34
CA ARG A 198 1.30 -1.80 28.72
C ARG A 198 0.57 -0.95 27.68
N TRP A 199 0.55 -1.42 26.44
CA TRP A 199 -0.10 -0.75 25.32
C TRP A 199 -0.96 -1.75 24.57
N LEU A 200 -2.28 -1.55 24.60
CA LEU A 200 -3.23 -2.47 24.01
C LEU A 200 -3.57 -2.11 22.57
N PHE A 201 -3.95 -3.11 21.78
CA PHE A 201 -4.40 -2.92 20.41
C PHE A 201 -5.48 -1.84 20.27
N ARG A 202 -6.49 -1.84 21.15
CA ARG A 202 -7.56 -0.83 21.17
C ARG A 202 -7.05 0.58 21.45
N GLU A 203 -5.96 0.74 22.20
CA GLU A 203 -5.37 2.06 22.50
C GLU A 203 -4.71 2.63 21.25
N GLN A 204 -3.93 1.81 20.53
CA GLN A 204 -3.34 2.19 19.25
C GLN A 204 -4.41 2.44 18.18
N ALA A 205 -5.42 1.56 18.08
CA ALA A 205 -6.55 1.74 17.18
C ALA A 205 -7.29 3.06 17.46
N GLY A 206 -7.50 3.39 18.74
CA GLY A 206 -8.09 4.67 19.17
C GLY A 206 -7.28 5.90 18.77
N VAL A 207 -5.94 5.83 18.77
CA VAL A 207 -5.08 6.91 18.26
C VAL A 207 -5.32 7.13 16.77
N TRP A 208 -5.35 6.05 15.99
CA TRP A 208 -5.60 6.12 14.54
C TRP A 208 -7.03 6.59 14.24
N ALA A 209 -8.03 6.10 14.96
CA ALA A 209 -9.42 6.52 14.82
C ALA A 209 -9.58 8.04 15.03
N LYS A 210 -8.93 8.63 16.05
CA LYS A 210 -8.93 10.08 16.24
C LYS A 210 -8.32 10.83 15.07
N ALA A 211 -7.17 10.38 14.58
CA ALA A 211 -6.49 11.01 13.45
C ALA A 211 -7.35 10.95 12.18
N TYR A 212 -7.96 9.80 11.91
CA TYR A 212 -8.72 9.59 10.67
C TYR A 212 -10.10 10.22 10.73
N ALA A 213 -10.79 10.22 11.88
CA ALA A 213 -12.04 10.94 12.06
C ALA A 213 -11.87 12.44 11.74
N LYS A 214 -10.77 13.05 12.22
CA LYS A 214 -10.45 14.44 11.92
C LYS A 214 -10.21 14.68 10.42
N ALA A 215 -9.50 13.79 9.76
CA ALA A 215 -9.13 13.96 8.35
C ALA A 215 -10.28 13.68 7.37
N THR A 216 -11.17 12.75 7.73
CA THR A 216 -12.23 12.26 6.85
C THR A 216 -13.63 12.79 7.18
N ALA A 217 -13.77 13.48 8.32
CA ALA A 217 -15.05 13.93 8.88
C ALA A 217 -16.06 12.79 9.15
N LEU A 218 -15.60 11.53 9.19
CA LEU A 218 -16.41 10.39 9.58
C LEU A 218 -16.45 10.25 11.11
N ASP A 219 -17.60 9.85 11.63
CA ASP A 219 -17.73 9.49 13.04
C ASP A 219 -17.01 8.17 13.30
N LEU A 220 -16.08 8.16 14.25
CA LEU A 220 -15.37 6.99 14.77
C LEU A 220 -15.36 6.98 16.31
N SER A 221 -16.29 7.71 16.94
CA SER A 221 -16.35 7.89 18.39
C SER A 221 -16.59 6.58 19.15
N ASP A 222 -17.24 5.62 18.50
CA ASP A 222 -17.56 4.28 19.00
C ASP A 222 -16.32 3.38 19.20
N VAL A 223 -15.24 3.63 18.46
CA VAL A 223 -13.99 2.85 18.55
C VAL A 223 -12.86 3.59 19.28
N ILE A 224 -13.14 4.80 19.76
CA ILE A 224 -12.19 5.59 20.54
C ILE A 224 -12.34 5.21 22.02
N PRO A 225 -11.31 4.59 22.66
CA PRO A 225 -11.42 4.20 24.05
C PRO A 225 -11.56 5.46 24.94
N PRO A 226 -12.38 5.38 26.01
CA PRO A 226 -12.52 6.49 26.95
C PRO A 226 -11.17 6.82 27.57
N ARG A 227 -10.93 8.12 27.81
CA ARG A 227 -9.69 8.60 28.42
C ARG A 227 -9.54 7.94 29.80
N ARG A 228 -8.49 7.12 29.98
CA ARG A 228 -8.15 6.59 31.31
C ARG A 228 -7.98 7.77 32.26
N ARG A 229 -8.81 7.86 33.29
CA ARG A 229 -8.57 8.79 34.40
C ARG A 229 -7.31 8.30 35.13
N PRO A 230 -6.38 9.18 35.53
CA PRO A 230 -5.30 8.77 36.42
C PRO A 230 -5.94 8.17 37.68
N ALA A 231 -5.51 6.97 38.06
CA ALA A 231 -5.79 6.45 39.39
C ALA A 231 -5.02 7.35 40.37
N TYR A 232 -5.75 8.16 41.13
CA TYR A 232 -5.22 8.92 42.25
C TYR A 232 -5.15 8.02 43.48
#